data_AF-A0A4V2S5P7-F1
#
_entry.id   AF-A0A4V2S5P7-F1
#
_cell.length_a   1.000
_cell.length_b   1.000
_cell.length_c   1.000
_cell.angle_alpha   90.00
_cell.angle_beta   90.00
_cell.angle_gamma   90.00
#
_symmetry.space_group_name_H-M   'P 1'
#
loop_
_entity.id
_entity.type
_entity.pdbx_description
1 polymer ?
#
loop_
_entity_poly.entity_id
_entity_poly.type
_entity_poly.pdbx_seq_one_letter_code
_entity_poly.pdbx_strand_id
1 'polypeptide(L)'
;MTERYDRHTLIPDWSQQALTDASAVIIGVGAVGSEVARLLAQAGVGRLLVCDPDSVAESNLSRGTGYGPDDVGRPKATVVADALQAREPKLAVTARVADFRHGVGLAELRSADLVLSCLDSVTDRIALASRCNLVEAGMLDAGTHPWGGEVRYHPTGGTCFACGVPAGERALSAWHVACADPPRLAGASAPVSALTAAWQATLAVRILFGLPVDAGAVRLDPLTGESRPVLLRRDPECPCHRRLDPDRITRAGLDTGATVADVLALVRPEEQPLVWQSVDPLGSTSLRAASPNATLADLGVPPGEILPVVRPPADVRYLELEKEALG
;
A
#
# COMPACT_ATOMS: atom_id res chain seq x y z
N MET A 1 -16.44 12.41 25.02
CA MET A 1 -15.26 12.67 24.16
C MET A 1 -14.02 12.43 24.99
N THR A 2 -13.02 11.74 24.46
CA THR A 2 -11.76 11.49 25.17
C THR A 2 -10.84 12.69 25.02
N GLU A 3 -10.24 13.19 26.13
CA GLU A 3 -9.30 14.33 26.15
C GLU A 3 -8.09 14.17 25.19
N ARG A 4 -7.86 12.96 24.69
CA ARG A 4 -6.73 12.57 23.84
C ARG A 4 -6.54 13.47 22.62
N TYR A 5 -7.61 13.92 21.97
CA TYR A 5 -7.54 14.70 20.73
C TYR A 5 -7.92 16.18 20.92
N ASP A 6 -8.17 16.63 22.15
CA ASP A 6 -8.65 18.00 22.42
C ASP A 6 -7.65 19.07 21.97
N ARG A 7 -6.35 18.76 21.93
CA ARG A 7 -5.35 19.69 21.40
C ARG A 7 -5.41 19.82 19.88
N HIS A 8 -5.83 18.78 19.18
CA HIS A 8 -5.93 18.83 17.74
C HIS A 8 -7.09 19.71 17.28
N THR A 9 -8.21 19.71 18.02
CA THR A 9 -9.39 20.53 17.70
C THR A 9 -9.15 22.04 17.82
N LEU A 10 -8.01 22.45 18.39
CA LEU A 10 -7.55 23.84 18.42
C LEU A 10 -6.90 24.28 17.09
N ILE A 11 -6.54 23.34 16.22
CA ILE A 11 -5.99 23.62 14.89
C ILE A 11 -7.15 23.97 13.96
N PRO A 12 -7.09 25.09 13.21
CA PRO A 12 -8.11 25.41 12.21
C PRO A 12 -8.33 24.26 11.24
N ASP A 13 -9.60 24.04 10.88
CA ASP A 13 -10.04 23.01 9.92
C ASP A 13 -9.76 21.55 10.35
N TRP A 14 -9.32 21.31 11.59
CA TRP A 14 -9.13 19.95 12.08
C TRP A 14 -10.47 19.22 12.31
N SER A 15 -10.67 18.10 11.60
CA SER A 15 -11.85 17.25 11.78
C SER A 15 -11.46 15.88 12.36
N GLN A 16 -11.60 15.73 13.68
CA GLN A 16 -11.30 14.44 14.31
C GLN A 16 -12.22 13.31 13.81
N GLN A 17 -13.47 13.64 13.48
CA GLN A 17 -14.42 12.68 12.94
C GLN A 17 -13.97 12.21 11.54
N ALA A 18 -13.50 13.12 10.68
CA ALA A 18 -12.98 12.74 9.36
C ALA A 18 -11.81 11.76 9.47
N LEU A 19 -10.87 11.96 10.41
CA LEU A 19 -9.79 10.97 10.63
C LEU A 19 -10.33 9.66 11.21
N THR A 20 -11.27 9.73 12.15
CA THR A 20 -11.87 8.54 12.76
C THR A 20 -12.57 7.66 11.71
N ASP A 21 -13.18 8.28 10.70
CA ASP A 21 -13.84 7.56 9.60
C ASP A 21 -12.87 7.16 8.48
N ALA A 22 -11.70 7.79 8.42
CA ALA A 22 -10.69 7.55 7.40
C ALA A 22 -9.94 6.22 7.58
N SER A 23 -9.44 5.73 6.46
CA SER A 23 -8.66 4.52 6.32
C SER A 23 -7.41 4.75 5.48
N ALA A 24 -6.31 4.09 5.85
CA ALA A 24 -5.09 4.14 5.07
C ALA A 24 -4.39 2.79 4.96
N VAL A 25 -3.80 2.52 3.79
CA VAL A 25 -2.98 1.33 3.53
C VAL A 25 -1.52 1.76 3.45
N ILE A 26 -0.67 1.24 4.32
CA ILE A 26 0.75 1.58 4.40
C ILE A 26 1.57 0.39 3.91
N ILE A 27 2.30 0.59 2.82
CA ILE A 27 3.14 -0.43 2.20
C ILE A 27 4.60 -0.18 2.56
N GLY A 28 5.20 -1.15 3.25
CA GLY A 28 6.50 -1.06 3.90
C GLY A 28 6.40 -0.38 5.27
N VAL A 29 6.79 -1.08 6.34
CA VAL A 29 6.87 -0.53 7.69
C VAL A 29 8.31 -0.51 8.22
N GLY A 30 9.26 -0.19 7.35
CA GLY A 30 10.63 0.16 7.73
C GLY A 30 10.71 1.46 8.54
N ALA A 31 11.83 2.18 8.43
CA ALA A 31 12.08 3.38 9.22
C ALA A 31 11.02 4.49 9.00
N VAL A 32 10.64 4.75 7.74
CA VAL A 32 9.62 5.75 7.41
C VAL A 32 8.22 5.22 7.73
N GLY A 33 7.87 4.04 7.23
CA GLY A 33 6.50 3.53 7.34
C GLY A 33 6.03 3.25 8.76
N SER A 34 6.90 2.72 9.63
CA SER A 34 6.56 2.53 11.06
C SER A 34 6.26 3.86 11.76
N GLU A 35 7.03 4.92 11.44
CA GLU A 35 6.83 6.26 12.00
C GLU A 35 5.58 6.94 11.44
N VAL A 36 5.32 6.81 10.13
CA VAL A 36 4.08 7.29 9.49
C VAL A 36 2.86 6.64 10.13
N ALA A 37 2.88 5.31 10.28
CA ALA A 37 1.78 4.58 10.91
C ALA A 37 1.53 5.07 12.35
N ARG A 38 2.61 5.29 13.11
CA ARG A 38 2.55 5.85 14.46
C ARG A 38 1.92 7.25 14.49
N LEU A 39 2.32 8.13 13.58
CA LEU A 39 1.81 9.50 13.52
C LEU A 39 0.35 9.55 13.07
N LEU A 40 -0.06 8.74 12.10
CA LEU A 40 -1.45 8.65 11.65
C LEU A 40 -2.36 8.08 12.75
N ALA A 41 -1.91 7.04 13.46
CA ALA A 41 -2.63 6.50 14.61
C ALA A 41 -2.82 7.59 15.69
N GLN A 42 -1.78 8.33 16.03
CA GLN A 42 -1.84 9.40 17.02
C GLN A 42 -2.68 10.60 16.58
N ALA A 43 -2.72 10.91 15.28
CA ALA A 43 -3.65 11.89 14.72
C ALA A 43 -5.12 11.43 14.86
N GLY A 44 -5.34 10.12 15.04
CA GLY A 44 -6.63 9.49 15.24
C GLY A 44 -7.29 9.03 13.94
N VAL A 45 -6.47 8.58 12.98
CA VAL A 45 -6.95 7.78 11.84
C VAL A 45 -7.59 6.49 12.38
N GLY A 46 -8.81 6.18 11.93
CA GLY A 46 -9.59 5.08 12.51
C GLY A 46 -9.20 3.68 12.03
N ARG A 47 -8.74 3.56 10.77
CA ARG A 47 -8.37 2.26 10.18
C ARG A 47 -7.01 2.30 9.50
N LEU A 48 -6.11 1.38 9.85
CA LEU A 48 -4.80 1.24 9.21
C LEU A 48 -4.57 -0.22 8.78
N LEU A 49 -4.15 -0.44 7.54
CA LEU A 49 -3.53 -1.69 7.13
C LEU A 49 -2.04 -1.44 6.96
N VAL A 50 -1.20 -2.22 7.65
CA VAL A 50 0.25 -2.18 7.51
C VAL A 50 0.75 -3.46 6.85
N CYS A 51 1.47 -3.34 5.74
CA CYS A 51 1.97 -4.49 4.97
C CYS A 51 3.49 -4.45 4.86
N ASP A 52 4.17 -5.50 5.31
CA ASP A 52 5.61 -5.66 5.17
C ASP A 52 5.97 -7.16 5.29
N PRO A 53 6.75 -7.72 4.34
CA PRO A 53 7.11 -9.13 4.36
C PRO A 53 8.25 -9.44 5.35
N ASP A 54 9.02 -8.44 5.78
CA ASP A 54 10.26 -8.68 6.50
C ASP A 54 10.03 -8.94 7.99
N SER A 55 11.04 -9.56 8.61
CA SER A 55 11.20 -9.59 10.06
C SER A 55 12.11 -8.47 10.54
N VAL A 56 11.96 -8.08 11.80
CA VAL A 56 12.82 -7.08 12.45
C VAL A 56 14.24 -7.64 12.53
N ALA A 57 15.20 -6.88 12.02
CA ALA A 57 16.62 -7.15 12.16
C ALA A 57 17.27 -6.15 13.12
N GLU A 58 18.38 -6.54 13.75
CA GLU A 58 19.17 -5.67 14.66
C GLU A 58 19.46 -4.29 14.03
N SER A 59 19.82 -4.27 12.75
CA SER A 59 20.10 -3.01 12.04
C SER A 59 18.91 -2.05 12.03
N ASN A 60 17.67 -2.56 12.09
CA ASN A 60 16.46 -1.74 12.09
C ASN A 60 16.31 -0.92 13.38
N LEU A 61 16.86 -1.38 14.51
CA LEU A 61 16.77 -0.68 15.80
C LEU A 61 17.43 0.70 15.76
N SER A 62 18.42 0.90 14.88
CA SER A 62 19.08 2.20 14.68
C SER A 62 18.19 3.29 14.07
N ARG A 63 17.04 2.93 13.47
CA ARG A 63 16.25 3.83 12.62
C ARG A 63 14.73 3.65 12.65
N GLY A 64 14.22 2.49 13.05
CA GLY A 64 12.80 2.22 13.17
C GLY A 64 12.29 2.63 14.54
N THR A 65 11.28 3.49 14.59
CA THR A 65 10.68 3.99 15.83
C THR A 65 9.68 3.00 16.45
N GLY A 66 9.33 1.93 15.72
CA GLY A 66 8.38 0.90 16.14
C GLY A 66 9.01 -0.37 16.72
N TYR A 67 10.34 -0.48 16.82
CA TYR A 67 11.02 -1.73 17.18
C TYR A 67 11.86 -1.60 18.45
N GLY A 68 11.77 -2.59 19.33
CA GLY A 68 12.69 -2.80 20.45
C GLY A 68 13.61 -4.01 20.26
N PRO A 69 14.63 -4.18 21.12
CA PRO A 69 15.53 -5.34 21.08
C PRO A 69 14.81 -6.69 21.13
N ASP A 70 13.71 -6.78 21.90
CA ASP A 70 12.91 -8.00 22.05
C ASP A 70 12.08 -8.33 20.80
N ASP A 71 12.02 -7.41 19.83
CA ASP A 71 11.28 -7.61 18.59
C ASP A 71 12.11 -8.27 17.49
N VAL A 72 13.42 -8.38 17.66
CA VAL A 72 14.32 -8.96 16.64
C VAL A 72 13.87 -10.39 16.29
N GLY A 73 13.68 -10.64 14.99
CA GLY A 73 13.17 -11.89 14.45
C GLY A 73 11.64 -11.98 14.35
N ARG A 74 10.88 -11.06 14.95
CA ARG A 74 9.41 -11.00 14.78
C ARG A 74 9.07 -10.31 13.45
N PRO A 75 7.91 -10.62 12.83
CA PRO A 75 7.46 -9.91 11.64
C PRO A 75 7.25 -8.41 11.88
N LYS A 76 7.81 -7.56 11.01
CA LYS A 76 7.73 -6.10 11.14
C LYS A 76 6.31 -5.57 11.22
N ALA A 77 5.44 -6.02 10.30
CA ALA A 77 4.05 -5.60 10.24
C ALA A 77 3.28 -5.94 11.54
N THR A 78 3.53 -7.12 12.11
CA THR A 78 2.92 -7.54 13.39
C THR A 78 3.40 -6.66 14.55
N VAL A 79 4.72 -6.46 14.68
CA VAL A 79 5.29 -5.63 15.76
C VAL A 79 4.75 -4.20 15.70
N VAL A 80 4.68 -3.62 14.50
CA VAL A 80 4.12 -2.28 14.32
C VAL A 80 2.64 -2.26 14.70
N ALA A 81 1.82 -3.20 14.22
CA ALA A 81 0.41 -3.26 14.59
C ALA A 81 0.20 -3.40 16.11
N ASP A 82 0.93 -4.29 16.78
CA ASP A 82 0.88 -4.46 18.23
C ASP A 82 1.20 -3.14 18.96
N ALA A 83 2.26 -2.46 18.54
CA ALA A 83 2.68 -1.18 19.12
C ALA A 83 1.64 -0.07 18.88
N LEU A 84 0.98 -0.06 17.71
CA LEU A 84 -0.09 0.89 17.40
C LEU A 84 -1.33 0.61 18.23
N GLN A 85 -1.75 -0.66 18.35
CA GLN A 85 -2.92 -1.06 19.13
C GLN A 85 -2.73 -0.74 20.63
N ALA A 86 -1.52 -0.94 21.16
CA ALA A 86 -1.19 -0.59 22.54
C ALA A 86 -1.26 0.93 22.79
N ARG A 87 -0.88 1.74 21.79
CA ARG A 87 -0.91 3.21 21.89
C ARG A 87 -2.32 3.77 21.68
N GLU A 88 -3.04 3.26 20.68
CA GLU A 88 -4.35 3.71 20.24
C GLU A 88 -5.36 2.55 20.26
N PRO A 89 -5.95 2.20 21.42
CA PRO A 89 -6.83 1.03 21.54
C PRO A 89 -8.11 1.07 20.67
N LYS A 90 -8.48 2.24 20.14
CA LYS A 90 -9.63 2.42 19.24
C LYS A 90 -9.28 2.32 17.76
N LEU A 91 -7.99 2.32 17.42
CA LEU A 91 -7.53 2.11 16.06
C LEU A 91 -7.86 0.67 15.66
N ALA A 92 -8.51 0.50 14.51
CA ALA A 92 -8.59 -0.80 13.85
C ALA A 92 -7.34 -0.96 12.97
N VAL A 93 -6.35 -1.71 13.45
CA VAL A 93 -5.12 -1.98 12.70
C VAL A 93 -5.06 -3.44 12.25
N THR A 94 -4.71 -3.64 10.98
CA THR A 94 -4.48 -4.95 10.38
C THR A 94 -3.02 -5.09 9.97
N ALA A 95 -2.33 -6.08 10.54
CA ALA A 95 -0.99 -6.47 10.10
C ALA A 95 -1.07 -7.48 8.94
N ARG A 96 -0.37 -7.18 7.84
CA ARG A 96 -0.20 -8.09 6.70
C ARG A 96 1.28 -8.44 6.53
N VAL A 97 1.66 -9.64 6.96
CA VAL A 97 3.03 -10.17 6.80
C VAL A 97 3.14 -10.84 5.43
N ALA A 98 3.29 -10.03 4.38
CA ALA A 98 3.38 -10.50 3.01
C ALA A 98 4.03 -9.46 2.09
N ASP A 99 4.51 -9.89 0.93
CA ASP A 99 4.79 -8.98 -0.18
C ASP A 99 3.46 -8.37 -0.65
N PHE A 100 3.37 -7.04 -0.72
CA PHE A 100 2.13 -6.34 -1.08
C PHE A 100 1.58 -6.72 -2.46
N ARG A 101 2.44 -7.19 -3.39
CA ARG A 101 2.02 -7.66 -4.72
C ARG A 101 1.04 -8.82 -4.63
N HIS A 102 1.11 -9.56 -3.53
CA HIS A 102 0.34 -10.77 -3.31
C HIS A 102 -0.55 -10.65 -2.07
N GLY A 103 -0.13 -9.87 -1.07
CA GLY A 103 -0.79 -9.74 0.21
C GLY A 103 -1.81 -8.61 0.32
N VAL A 104 -1.81 -7.62 -0.58
CA VAL A 104 -2.75 -6.49 -0.52
C VAL A 104 -3.60 -6.46 -1.79
N GLY A 105 -4.88 -6.72 -1.63
CA GLY A 105 -5.87 -6.79 -2.69
C GLY A 105 -6.10 -5.50 -3.46
N LEU A 106 -6.62 -5.62 -4.69
CA LEU A 106 -7.07 -4.44 -5.44
C LEU A 106 -8.26 -3.77 -4.77
N ALA A 107 -9.13 -4.55 -4.10
CA ALA A 107 -10.23 -4.00 -3.33
C ALA A 107 -9.79 -3.24 -2.08
N GLU A 108 -8.76 -3.72 -1.38
CA GLU A 108 -8.17 -3.02 -0.24
C GLU A 108 -7.56 -1.67 -0.69
N LEU A 109 -6.84 -1.65 -1.83
CA LEU A 109 -6.32 -0.40 -2.40
C LEU A 109 -7.44 0.56 -2.83
N ARG A 110 -8.48 0.04 -3.48
CA ARG A 110 -9.62 0.84 -4.00
C ARG A 110 -10.46 1.47 -2.90
N SER A 111 -10.59 0.77 -1.77
CA SER A 111 -11.46 1.19 -0.66
C SER A 111 -10.75 2.06 0.37
N ALA A 112 -9.42 2.10 0.36
CA ALA A 112 -8.65 2.98 1.22
C ALA A 112 -8.81 4.44 0.79
N ASP A 113 -8.95 5.34 1.76
CA ASP A 113 -8.98 6.79 1.48
C ASP A 113 -7.60 7.30 1.03
N LEU A 114 -6.52 6.63 1.47
CA LEU A 114 -5.17 6.92 1.00
C LEU A 114 -4.25 5.68 1.07
N VAL A 115 -3.46 5.46 0.02
CA VAL A 115 -2.35 4.49 0.02
C VAL A 115 -1.04 5.23 0.27
N LEU A 116 -0.23 4.75 1.20
CA LEU A 116 1.09 5.30 1.52
C LEU A 116 2.19 4.32 1.10
N SER A 117 3.04 4.75 0.16
CA SER A 117 4.23 4.02 -0.25
C SER A 117 5.41 4.44 0.62
N CYS A 118 5.96 3.49 1.38
CA CYS A 118 7.15 3.65 2.21
C CYS A 118 8.25 2.64 1.81
N LEU A 119 8.22 2.24 0.53
CA LEU A 119 9.10 1.24 -0.08
C LEU A 119 10.48 1.83 -0.39
N ASP A 120 11.54 1.03 -0.38
CA ASP A 120 12.92 1.46 -0.65
C ASP A 120 13.40 1.12 -2.07
N SER A 121 12.58 0.42 -2.85
CA SER A 121 12.87 -0.04 -4.20
C SER A 121 12.07 0.74 -5.25
N VAL A 122 12.73 1.18 -6.33
CA VAL A 122 12.09 1.83 -7.49
C VAL A 122 11.09 0.88 -8.15
N THR A 123 11.45 -0.39 -8.30
CA THR A 123 10.61 -1.42 -8.92
C THR A 123 9.33 -1.65 -8.11
N ASP A 124 9.42 -1.67 -6.78
CA ASP A 124 8.29 -1.87 -5.88
C ASP A 124 7.35 -0.67 -5.91
N ARG A 125 7.91 0.55 -5.94
CA ARG A 125 7.13 1.78 -6.09
C ARG A 125 6.40 1.84 -7.43
N ILE A 126 7.03 1.41 -8.53
CA ILE A 126 6.38 1.30 -9.85
C ILE A 126 5.25 0.27 -9.82
N ALA A 127 5.49 -0.89 -9.20
CA ALA A 127 4.49 -1.95 -9.08
C ALA A 127 3.28 -1.48 -8.26
N LEU A 128 3.49 -0.85 -7.11
CA LEU A 128 2.42 -0.30 -6.29
C LEU A 128 1.65 0.82 -7.02
N ALA A 129 2.35 1.77 -7.65
CA ALA A 129 1.73 2.82 -8.43
C ALA A 129 0.84 2.27 -9.56
N SER A 130 1.29 1.21 -10.23
CA SER A 130 0.52 0.53 -11.28
C SER A 130 -0.76 -0.10 -10.71
N ARG A 131 -0.68 -0.77 -9.55
CA ARG A 131 -1.85 -1.36 -8.88
C ARG A 131 -2.84 -0.29 -8.41
N CYS A 132 -2.36 0.79 -7.81
CA CYS A 132 -3.21 1.91 -7.40
C CYS A 132 -3.96 2.51 -8.60
N ASN A 133 -3.29 2.68 -9.75
CA ASN A 133 -3.91 3.20 -10.96
C ASN A 133 -4.94 2.25 -11.57
N LEU A 134 -4.78 0.92 -11.44
CA LEU A 134 -5.79 -0.05 -11.89
C LEU A 134 -7.15 0.23 -11.25
N VAL A 135 -7.17 0.61 -9.97
CA VAL A 135 -8.38 0.84 -9.18
C VAL A 135 -8.62 2.29 -8.80
N GLU A 136 -7.91 3.22 -9.45
CA GLU A 136 -8.07 4.66 -9.22
C GLU A 136 -7.82 5.12 -7.77
N ALA A 137 -6.96 4.41 -7.04
CA ALA A 137 -6.55 4.77 -5.69
C ALA A 137 -5.46 5.86 -5.70
N GLY A 138 -5.61 6.88 -4.85
CA GLY A 138 -4.59 7.89 -4.62
C GLY A 138 -3.40 7.32 -3.84
N MET A 139 -2.18 7.73 -4.19
CA MET A 139 -0.95 7.26 -3.54
C MET A 139 -0.08 8.42 -3.06
N LEU A 140 0.44 8.32 -1.83
CA LEU A 140 1.43 9.23 -1.28
C LEU A 140 2.74 8.46 -1.04
N ASP A 141 3.76 8.73 -1.86
CA ASP A 141 5.06 8.06 -1.81
C ASP A 141 6.06 8.86 -0.99
N ALA A 142 6.94 8.18 -0.26
CA ALA A 142 8.06 8.80 0.42
C ALA A 142 9.36 8.04 0.19
N GLY A 143 10.46 8.76 0.07
CA GLY A 143 11.80 8.19 0.01
C GLY A 143 12.81 9.05 0.73
N THR A 144 13.82 8.39 1.30
CA THR A 144 14.96 9.06 1.92
C THR A 144 16.16 9.02 0.98
N HIS A 145 16.96 10.08 0.99
CA HIS A 145 18.28 10.14 0.39
C HIS A 145 19.28 10.63 1.44
N PRO A 146 20.60 10.69 1.16
CA PRO A 146 21.55 11.21 2.13
C PRO A 146 21.09 12.56 2.69
N TRP A 147 21.00 12.62 4.02
CA TRP A 147 20.60 13.78 4.82
C TRP A 147 19.15 14.28 4.69
N GLY A 148 18.39 13.87 3.68
CA GLY A 148 17.06 14.42 3.40
C GLY A 148 16.08 13.41 2.84
N GLY A 149 14.92 13.90 2.45
CA GLY A 149 13.86 13.05 1.93
C GLY A 149 12.93 13.79 0.99
N GLU A 150 12.07 13.02 0.38
CA GLU A 150 11.13 13.48 -0.62
C GLU A 150 9.79 12.78 -0.40
N VAL A 151 8.71 13.55 -0.46
CA VAL A 151 7.34 13.03 -0.41
C VAL A 151 6.60 13.47 -1.67
N ARG A 152 5.96 12.52 -2.35
CA ARG A 152 5.28 12.70 -3.62
C ARG A 152 3.81 12.33 -3.52
N TYR A 153 2.92 13.28 -3.82
CA TYR A 153 1.50 12.98 -3.93
C TYR A 153 1.13 12.67 -5.38
N HIS A 154 0.51 11.51 -5.58
CA HIS A 154 0.00 10.98 -6.83
C HIS A 154 -1.52 10.86 -6.72
N PRO A 155 -2.28 11.93 -7.05
CA PRO A 155 -3.74 11.89 -7.01
C PRO A 155 -4.29 10.99 -8.12
N THR A 156 -5.51 10.51 -7.91
CA THR A 156 -6.25 9.72 -8.91
C THR A 156 -6.30 10.43 -10.26
N GLY A 157 -5.86 9.75 -11.32
CA GLY A 157 -5.80 10.30 -12.68
C GLY A 157 -4.70 11.34 -12.94
N GLY A 158 -3.91 11.68 -11.94
CA GLY A 158 -2.78 12.60 -12.04
C GLY A 158 -1.50 11.93 -12.55
N THR A 159 -0.37 12.37 -11.98
CA THR A 159 0.95 11.78 -12.20
C THR A 159 1.12 10.53 -11.34
N CYS A 160 1.80 9.51 -11.84
CA CYS A 160 2.22 8.36 -11.03
C CYS A 160 3.74 8.37 -10.80
N PHE A 161 4.24 7.54 -9.88
CA PHE A 161 5.66 7.42 -9.58
C PHE A 161 6.50 7.15 -10.83
N ALA A 162 6.03 6.27 -11.71
CA ALA A 162 6.73 5.91 -12.95
C ALA A 162 6.91 7.10 -13.91
N CYS A 163 6.04 8.12 -13.90
CA CYS A 163 6.22 9.31 -14.74
C CYS A 163 7.55 10.03 -14.48
N GLY A 164 8.10 9.91 -13.25
CA GLY A 164 9.35 10.54 -12.86
C GLY A 164 10.59 9.66 -13.06
N VAL A 165 10.39 8.41 -13.48
CA VAL A 165 11.47 7.43 -13.69
C VAL A 165 11.83 7.42 -15.19
N PRO A 166 13.11 7.48 -15.58
CA PRO A 166 13.53 7.40 -16.99
C PRO A 166 13.00 6.14 -17.69
N ALA A 167 12.65 6.25 -18.98
CA ALA A 167 12.02 5.16 -19.73
C ALA A 167 12.83 3.84 -19.73
N GLY A 168 14.17 3.94 -19.77
CA GLY A 168 15.05 2.77 -19.69
C GLY A 168 14.97 2.06 -18.34
N GLU A 169 14.94 2.80 -17.23
CA GLU A 169 14.78 2.26 -15.88
C GLU A 169 13.39 1.66 -15.67
N ARG A 170 12.33 2.30 -16.20
CA ARG A 170 10.97 1.74 -16.19
C ARG A 170 10.87 0.40 -16.92
N ALA A 171 11.51 0.30 -18.08
CA ALA A 171 11.50 -0.92 -18.86
C ALA A 171 12.14 -2.06 -18.08
N LEU A 172 13.26 -1.81 -17.39
CA LEU A 172 13.93 -2.79 -16.53
C LEU A 172 13.05 -3.24 -15.35
N SER A 173 12.22 -2.37 -14.78
CA SER A 173 11.25 -2.73 -13.74
C SER A 173 10.08 -3.58 -14.22
N ALA A 174 9.76 -3.57 -15.53
CA ALA A 174 8.75 -4.45 -16.12
C ALA A 174 9.27 -5.88 -16.35
N TRP A 175 10.59 -6.07 -16.36
CA TRP A 175 11.19 -7.39 -16.39
C TRP A 175 11.35 -7.90 -14.95
N HIS A 176 10.80 -9.09 -14.66
CA HIS A 176 11.08 -9.88 -13.46
C HIS A 176 12.56 -10.32 -13.41
N VAL A 177 13.52 -9.42 -13.56
CA VAL A 177 14.92 -9.74 -13.33
C VAL A 177 15.14 -9.60 -11.83
N ALA A 178 14.81 -10.68 -11.11
CA ALA A 178 15.25 -10.94 -9.74
C ALA A 178 16.80 -10.95 -9.59
N CYS A 179 17.54 -10.63 -10.65
CA CYS A 179 19.00 -10.59 -10.74
C CYS A 179 19.58 -9.20 -11.08
N ALA A 180 18.79 -8.12 -11.05
CA ALA A 180 19.28 -6.78 -11.36
C ALA A 180 19.92 -6.13 -10.13
N ASP A 181 21.23 -6.34 -9.98
CA ASP A 181 22.18 -5.81 -8.99
C ASP A 181 21.79 -5.95 -7.49
N PRO A 182 22.74 -6.32 -6.60
CA PRO A 182 22.48 -6.21 -5.17
C PRO A 182 22.10 -4.76 -4.85
N PRO A 183 21.08 -4.53 -4.01
CA PRO A 183 20.67 -3.17 -3.68
C PRO A 183 21.90 -2.42 -3.18
N ARG A 184 22.27 -1.33 -3.87
CA ARG A 184 23.31 -0.44 -3.36
C ARG A 184 22.86 0.00 -1.98
N LEU A 185 23.60 -0.39 -0.94
CA LEU A 185 23.31 -0.01 0.42
C LEU A 185 23.24 1.52 0.50
N ALA A 186 22.04 2.05 0.64
CA ALA A 186 21.83 3.46 0.90
C ALA A 186 21.94 3.69 2.40
N GLY A 187 22.68 4.73 2.80
CA GLY A 187 22.71 5.15 4.19
C GLY A 187 21.31 5.60 4.63
N ALA A 188 20.87 5.10 5.78
CA ALA A 188 19.62 5.50 6.43
C ALA A 188 19.92 6.07 7.82
N SER A 189 19.18 7.10 8.22
CA SER A 189 19.40 7.83 9.46
C SER A 189 18.07 8.07 10.15
N ALA A 190 17.97 7.78 11.45
CA ALA A 190 16.75 7.97 12.24
C ALA A 190 16.14 9.38 12.09
N PRO A 191 16.90 10.49 12.28
CA PRO A 191 16.38 11.84 12.05
C PRO A 191 15.80 12.07 10.65
N VAL A 192 16.47 11.57 9.61
CA VAL A 192 16.04 11.77 8.21
C VAL A 192 14.75 11.00 7.94
N SER A 193 14.67 9.75 8.40
CA SER A 193 13.47 8.94 8.29
C SER A 193 12.31 9.57 9.07
N ALA A 194 12.55 10.06 10.29
CA ALA A 194 11.53 10.71 11.11
C ALA A 194 11.02 12.01 10.49
N LEU A 195 11.92 12.86 9.95
CA LEU A 195 11.55 14.09 9.26
C LEU A 195 10.70 13.80 8.02
N THR A 196 11.11 12.82 7.22
CA THR A 196 10.38 12.41 6.00
C THR A 196 9.02 11.83 6.35
N ALA A 197 8.95 10.98 7.38
CA ALA A 197 7.71 10.39 7.87
C ALA A 197 6.74 11.44 8.41
N ALA A 198 7.23 12.42 9.19
CA ALA A 198 6.42 13.52 9.69
C ALA A 198 5.83 14.36 8.57
N TRP A 199 6.61 14.61 7.52
CA TRP A 199 6.14 15.31 6.33
C TRP A 199 5.07 14.51 5.58
N GLN A 200 5.31 13.21 5.36
CA GLN A 200 4.34 12.32 4.71
C GLN A 200 3.03 12.21 5.51
N ALA A 201 3.10 12.06 6.83
CA ALA A 201 1.92 12.03 7.69
C ALA A 201 1.15 13.35 7.68
N THR A 202 1.86 14.50 7.64
CA THR A 202 1.22 15.82 7.55
C THR A 202 0.45 15.98 6.24
N LEU A 203 1.04 15.58 5.11
CA LEU A 203 0.34 15.61 3.81
C LEU A 203 -0.81 14.62 3.77
N ALA A 204 -0.66 13.42 4.36
CA ALA A 204 -1.71 12.44 4.46
C ALA A 204 -2.93 12.98 5.22
N VAL A 205 -2.74 13.58 6.40
CA VAL A 205 -3.84 14.20 7.17
C VAL A 205 -4.53 15.29 6.35
N ARG A 206 -3.77 16.13 5.64
CA ARG A 206 -4.35 17.14 4.74
C ARG A 206 -5.20 16.52 3.62
N ILE A 207 -4.71 15.46 2.98
CA ILE A 207 -5.45 14.73 1.94
C ILE A 207 -6.74 14.13 2.52
N LEU A 208 -6.67 13.51 3.70
CA LEU A 208 -7.83 12.92 4.38
C LEU A 208 -8.86 13.97 4.82
N PHE A 209 -8.45 15.21 5.04
CA PHE A 209 -9.34 16.35 5.25
C PHE A 209 -9.90 16.97 3.98
N GLY A 210 -9.44 16.54 2.80
CA GLY A 210 -9.77 17.19 1.53
C GLY A 210 -9.13 18.57 1.37
N LEU A 211 -8.10 18.88 2.16
CA LEU A 211 -7.32 20.11 2.00
C LEU A 211 -6.45 20.02 0.74
N PRO A 212 -6.22 21.14 0.02
CA PRO A 212 -5.44 21.11 -1.21
C PRO A 212 -4.02 20.65 -0.91
N VAL A 213 -3.55 19.66 -1.67
CA VAL A 213 -2.15 19.21 -1.69
C VAL A 213 -1.72 19.17 -3.15
N ASP A 214 -0.68 19.92 -3.48
CA ASP A 214 -0.17 19.98 -4.85
C ASP A 214 0.34 18.61 -5.30
N ALA A 215 0.01 18.25 -6.54
CA ALA A 215 0.57 17.06 -7.17
C ALA A 215 2.07 17.26 -7.46
N GLY A 216 2.84 16.19 -7.33
CA GLY A 216 4.31 16.23 -7.51
C GLY A 216 5.04 15.95 -6.21
N ALA A 217 6.28 16.41 -6.11
CA ALA A 217 7.11 16.17 -4.94
C ALA A 217 7.38 17.43 -4.14
N VAL A 218 7.57 17.26 -2.84
CA VAL A 218 8.31 18.20 -2.01
C VAL A 218 9.57 17.51 -1.53
N ARG A 219 10.72 18.10 -1.87
CA ARG A 219 12.03 17.63 -1.42
C ARG A 219 12.55 18.55 -0.34
N LEU A 220 13.05 17.98 0.75
CA LEU A 220 13.73 18.72 1.79
C LEU A 220 15.22 18.79 1.45
N ASP A 221 15.73 20.01 1.21
CA ASP A 221 17.17 20.27 1.11
C ASP A 221 17.75 20.20 2.52
N PRO A 222 18.55 19.17 2.81
CA PRO A 222 18.96 18.91 4.16
C PRO A 222 20.11 19.81 4.65
N LEU A 223 20.76 20.53 3.73
CA LEU A 223 21.84 21.45 4.08
C LEU A 223 21.30 22.84 4.43
N THR A 224 20.19 23.25 3.82
CA THR A 224 19.60 24.57 4.01
C THR A 224 18.32 24.56 4.85
N GLY A 225 17.67 23.41 4.99
CA GLY A 225 16.34 23.28 5.60
C GLY A 225 15.20 23.74 4.69
N GLU A 226 15.47 24.06 3.43
CA GLU A 226 14.45 24.50 2.47
C GLU A 226 13.65 23.33 1.91
N SER A 227 12.33 23.50 1.78
CA SER A 227 11.49 22.61 0.99
C SER A 227 11.39 23.12 -0.45
N ARG A 228 11.76 22.29 -1.44
CA ARG A 228 11.68 22.62 -2.86
C ARG A 228 10.63 21.77 -3.56
N PRO A 229 9.67 22.37 -4.30
CA PRO A 229 8.75 21.62 -5.13
C PRO A 229 9.51 21.00 -6.30
N VAL A 230 9.23 19.73 -6.59
CA VAL A 230 9.69 19.05 -7.80
C VAL A 230 8.48 18.85 -8.71
N LEU A 231 8.49 19.56 -9.83
CA LEU A 231 7.44 19.45 -10.83
C LEU A 231 7.53 18.10 -11.52
N LEU A 232 6.49 17.30 -11.33
CA LEU A 232 6.31 16.04 -12.04
C LEU A 232 5.30 16.24 -13.17
N ARG A 233 5.68 15.88 -14.39
CA ARG A 233 4.77 15.92 -15.55
C ARG A 233 4.20 14.55 -15.79
N ARG A 234 2.90 14.51 -16.10
CA ARG A 234 2.22 13.27 -16.46
C ARG A 234 2.74 12.81 -17.82
N ASP A 235 3.25 11.59 -17.89
CA ASP A 235 3.61 10.93 -19.15
C ASP A 235 2.32 10.29 -19.71
N PRO A 236 1.80 10.76 -20.86
CA PRO A 236 0.57 10.24 -21.45
C PRO A 236 0.72 8.78 -21.92
N GLU A 237 1.93 8.35 -22.24
CA GLU A 237 2.24 6.99 -22.71
C GLU A 237 2.71 6.08 -21.56
N CYS A 238 2.57 6.53 -20.31
CA CYS A 238 2.98 5.73 -19.16
C CYS A 238 2.13 4.45 -19.05
N PRO A 239 2.72 3.24 -19.14
CA PRO A 239 1.97 1.99 -19.08
C PRO A 239 1.32 1.76 -17.71
N CYS A 240 1.80 2.44 -16.67
CA CYS A 240 1.28 2.35 -15.31
C CYS A 240 -0.05 3.08 -15.12
N HIS A 241 -0.53 3.88 -16.09
CA HIS A 241 -1.83 4.58 -15.99
C HIS A 241 -3.03 3.72 -16.45
N ARG A 242 -2.81 2.44 -16.78
CA ARG A 242 -3.92 1.53 -17.12
C ARG A 242 -4.88 1.42 -15.94
N ARG A 243 -6.17 1.54 -16.25
CA ARG A 243 -7.30 1.33 -15.32
C ARG A 243 -7.99 0.02 -15.66
N LEU A 244 -8.68 -0.56 -14.67
CA LEU A 244 -9.63 -1.63 -14.95
C LEU A 244 -10.78 -1.06 -15.79
N ASP A 245 -11.10 -1.75 -16.88
CA ASP A 245 -12.24 -1.41 -17.72
C ASP A 245 -13.51 -1.92 -17.02
N PRO A 246 -14.45 -1.03 -16.60
CA PRO A 246 -15.67 -1.43 -15.91
C PRO A 246 -16.49 -2.46 -16.68
N ASP A 247 -16.50 -2.40 -18.01
CA ASP A 247 -17.24 -3.35 -18.87
C ASP A 247 -16.64 -4.76 -18.83
N ARG A 248 -15.43 -4.90 -18.29
CA ARG A 248 -14.71 -6.17 -18.12
C ARG A 248 -14.81 -6.72 -16.71
N ILE A 249 -15.47 -6.01 -15.78
CA ILE A 249 -15.70 -6.45 -14.40
C ILE A 249 -17.10 -7.05 -14.31
N THR A 250 -17.18 -8.32 -13.88
CA THR A 250 -18.44 -9.00 -13.60
C THR A 250 -18.59 -9.22 -12.11
N ARG A 251 -19.69 -8.78 -11.50
CA ARG A 251 -19.99 -9.12 -10.10
C ARG A 251 -20.27 -10.62 -9.99
N ALA A 252 -19.52 -11.29 -9.14
CA ALA A 252 -19.58 -12.74 -9.00
C ALA A 252 -20.81 -13.19 -8.20
N GLY A 253 -21.35 -12.35 -7.32
CA GLY A 253 -22.37 -12.76 -6.36
C GLY A 253 -21.84 -13.79 -5.34
N LEU A 254 -20.52 -13.82 -5.14
CA LEU A 254 -19.80 -14.70 -4.22
C LEU A 254 -19.09 -13.83 -3.18
N ASP A 255 -19.14 -14.26 -1.92
CA ASP A 255 -18.35 -13.68 -0.83
C ASP A 255 -17.10 -14.54 -0.53
N THR A 256 -16.36 -14.18 0.52
CA THR A 256 -15.16 -14.89 0.97
C THR A 256 -15.44 -16.32 1.47
N GLY A 257 -16.69 -16.65 1.80
CA GLY A 257 -17.12 -17.98 2.19
C GLY A 257 -17.34 -18.94 1.01
N ALA A 258 -17.40 -18.42 -0.22
CA ALA A 258 -17.49 -19.24 -1.41
C ALA A 258 -16.26 -20.14 -1.59
N THR A 259 -16.48 -21.32 -2.16
CA THR A 259 -15.43 -22.28 -2.45
C THR A 259 -14.75 -22.01 -3.79
N VAL A 260 -13.56 -22.57 -3.98
CA VAL A 260 -12.88 -22.59 -5.28
C VAL A 260 -13.79 -23.17 -6.37
N ALA A 261 -14.56 -24.23 -6.07
CA ALA A 261 -15.51 -24.82 -7.02
C ALA A 261 -16.59 -23.82 -7.47
N ASP A 262 -17.09 -22.97 -6.57
CA ASP A 262 -18.07 -21.94 -6.89
C ASP A 262 -17.51 -20.90 -7.87
N VAL A 263 -16.26 -20.46 -7.66
CA VAL A 263 -15.59 -19.56 -8.60
C VAL A 263 -15.32 -20.24 -9.94
N LEU A 264 -14.90 -21.51 -9.92
CA LEU A 264 -14.65 -22.28 -11.14
C LEU A 264 -15.92 -22.51 -11.98
N ALA A 265 -17.10 -22.47 -11.38
CA ALA A 265 -18.38 -22.52 -12.09
C ALA A 265 -18.69 -21.23 -12.88
N LEU A 266 -18.05 -20.10 -12.54
CA LEU A 266 -18.22 -18.80 -13.21
C LEU A 266 -17.22 -18.55 -14.35
N VAL A 267 -16.31 -19.50 -14.61
CA VAL A 267 -15.26 -19.36 -15.63
C VAL A 267 -15.30 -20.49 -16.63
N ARG A 268 -14.86 -20.21 -17.86
CA ARG A 268 -14.76 -21.23 -18.91
C ARG A 268 -13.56 -22.15 -18.66
N PRO A 269 -13.53 -23.40 -19.17
CA PRO A 269 -12.44 -24.34 -18.96
C PRO A 269 -11.04 -23.79 -19.34
N GLU A 270 -10.96 -22.97 -20.39
CA GLU A 270 -9.74 -22.34 -20.87
C GLU A 270 -9.32 -21.07 -20.09
N GLU A 271 -10.20 -20.55 -19.24
CA GLU A 271 -9.95 -19.36 -18.41
C GLU A 271 -9.25 -19.75 -17.10
N GLN A 272 -8.32 -18.91 -16.65
CA GLN A 272 -7.57 -19.08 -15.41
C GLN A 272 -7.93 -17.94 -14.45
N PRO A 273 -8.82 -18.17 -13.47
CA PRO A 273 -9.02 -17.23 -12.38
C PRO A 273 -7.80 -17.24 -11.46
N LEU A 274 -7.22 -16.07 -11.22
CA LEU A 274 -6.06 -15.90 -10.35
C LEU A 274 -6.48 -15.14 -9.09
N VAL A 275 -5.77 -15.42 -8.00
CA VAL A 275 -5.75 -14.63 -6.78
C VAL A 275 -4.40 -13.93 -6.65
N TRP A 276 -4.26 -13.06 -5.64
CA TRP A 276 -3.00 -12.37 -5.40
C TRP A 276 -2.00 -13.25 -4.66
N GLN A 277 -2.42 -14.22 -3.84
CA GLN A 277 -1.53 -15.10 -3.07
C GLN A 277 -1.30 -16.46 -3.74
N SER A 278 -0.23 -17.15 -3.35
CA SER A 278 -0.05 -18.55 -3.77
C SER A 278 -1.12 -19.43 -3.13
N VAL A 279 -1.72 -20.31 -3.92
CA VAL A 279 -2.76 -21.26 -3.46
C VAL A 279 -2.26 -22.69 -3.38
N ASP A 280 -1.02 -22.94 -3.79
CA ASP A 280 -0.36 -24.23 -3.68
C ASP A 280 1.09 -24.11 -3.18
N PRO A 281 1.75 -25.22 -2.82
CA PRO A 281 3.15 -25.22 -2.43
C PRO A 281 4.14 -24.89 -3.56
N LEU A 282 3.69 -24.87 -4.82
CA LEU A 282 4.52 -24.62 -5.99
C LEU A 282 4.54 -23.13 -6.39
N GLY A 283 3.79 -22.27 -5.70
CA GLY A 283 3.76 -20.84 -5.99
C GLY A 283 2.67 -20.42 -7.00
N SER A 284 1.73 -21.30 -7.34
CA SER A 284 0.67 -20.99 -8.29
C SER A 284 -0.32 -20.00 -7.69
N THR A 285 -0.66 -18.96 -8.44
CA THR A 285 -1.74 -18.01 -8.09
C THR A 285 -3.09 -18.38 -8.72
N SER A 286 -3.13 -19.45 -9.53
CA SER A 286 -4.35 -19.89 -10.20
C SER A 286 -5.22 -20.71 -9.26
N LEU A 287 -6.48 -20.32 -9.09
CA LEU A 287 -7.45 -21.08 -8.28
C LEU A 287 -7.64 -22.52 -8.81
N ARG A 288 -7.28 -22.80 -10.07
CA ARG A 288 -7.28 -24.17 -10.60
C ARG A 288 -6.27 -25.10 -9.94
N ALA A 289 -5.23 -24.55 -9.30
CA ALA A 289 -4.24 -25.32 -8.55
C ALA A 289 -4.65 -25.54 -7.08
N ALA A 290 -5.67 -24.82 -6.59
CA ALA A 290 -6.18 -24.95 -5.24
C ALA A 290 -7.11 -26.16 -5.08
N SER A 291 -7.32 -26.58 -3.83
CA SER A 291 -8.38 -27.54 -3.50
C SER A 291 -9.76 -26.97 -3.86
N PRO A 292 -10.63 -27.69 -4.60
CA PRO A 292 -11.97 -27.20 -4.95
C PRO A 292 -12.85 -26.85 -3.75
N ASN A 293 -12.58 -27.46 -2.59
CA ASN A 293 -13.35 -27.26 -1.35
C ASN A 293 -12.76 -26.17 -0.45
N ALA A 294 -11.59 -25.61 -0.78
CA ALA A 294 -11.04 -24.49 -0.01
C ALA A 294 -11.92 -23.26 -0.23
N THR A 295 -12.17 -22.50 0.83
CA THR A 295 -12.87 -21.22 0.72
C THR A 295 -11.91 -20.13 0.25
N LEU A 296 -12.44 -19.05 -0.31
CA LEU A 296 -11.63 -17.89 -0.68
C LEU A 296 -10.96 -17.25 0.55
N ALA A 297 -11.63 -17.26 1.70
CA ALA A 297 -11.06 -16.86 2.98
C ALA A 297 -9.84 -17.71 3.38
N ASP A 298 -9.91 -19.04 3.22
CA ASP A 298 -8.78 -19.96 3.50
C ASP A 298 -7.57 -19.66 2.62
N LEU A 299 -7.81 -19.16 1.41
CA LEU A 299 -6.79 -18.74 0.45
C LEU A 299 -6.32 -17.29 0.67
N GLY A 300 -6.77 -16.62 1.73
CA GLY A 300 -6.36 -15.27 2.09
C GLY A 300 -6.91 -14.17 1.16
N VAL A 301 -7.98 -14.47 0.40
CA VAL A 301 -8.65 -13.51 -0.48
C VAL A 301 -9.53 -12.57 0.34
N PRO A 302 -9.33 -11.25 0.27
CA PRO A 302 -10.11 -10.31 1.09
C PRO A 302 -11.54 -10.10 0.53
N PRO A 303 -12.47 -9.60 1.36
CA PRO A 303 -13.80 -9.21 0.91
C PRO A 303 -13.76 -8.16 -0.20
N GLY A 304 -14.69 -8.26 -1.15
CA GLY A 304 -14.79 -7.32 -2.27
C GLY A 304 -13.67 -7.41 -3.31
N GLU A 305 -12.78 -8.41 -3.23
CA GLU A 305 -11.63 -8.56 -4.12
C GLU A 305 -12.01 -8.58 -5.60
N ILE A 306 -11.10 -8.08 -6.44
CA ILE A 306 -11.20 -8.14 -7.90
C ILE A 306 -10.23 -9.20 -8.43
N LEU A 307 -10.78 -10.36 -8.79
CA LEU A 307 -10.02 -11.51 -9.27
C LEU A 307 -9.81 -11.41 -10.79
N PRO A 308 -8.57 -11.35 -11.29
CA PRO A 308 -8.31 -11.43 -12.73
C PRO A 308 -8.59 -12.85 -13.25
N VAL A 309 -9.30 -12.92 -14.37
CA VAL A 309 -9.58 -14.15 -15.11
C VAL A 309 -8.91 -14.06 -16.48
N VAL A 310 -7.83 -14.79 -16.63
CA VAL A 310 -6.96 -14.74 -17.82
C VAL A 310 -7.37 -15.83 -18.82
N ARG A 311 -7.61 -15.44 -20.07
CA ARG A 311 -7.72 -16.32 -21.22
C ARG A 311 -6.53 -16.07 -22.17
N PRO A 312 -5.69 -17.09 -22.43
CA PRO A 312 -4.64 -16.99 -23.44
C PRO A 312 -5.20 -16.67 -24.84
N PRO A 313 -4.49 -15.88 -25.69
CA PRO A 313 -3.12 -15.44 -25.51
C PRO A 313 -2.92 -14.12 -24.72
N ALA A 314 -3.96 -13.32 -24.45
CA ALA A 314 -3.81 -12.06 -23.69
C ALA A 314 -5.14 -11.39 -23.26
N ASP A 315 -6.24 -12.14 -23.11
CA ASP A 315 -7.54 -11.57 -22.77
C ASP A 315 -7.77 -11.66 -21.25
N VAL A 316 -8.03 -10.55 -20.58
CA VAL A 316 -8.21 -10.50 -19.11
C VAL A 316 -9.51 -9.82 -18.74
N ARG A 317 -10.47 -10.58 -18.21
CA ARG A 317 -11.67 -10.04 -17.54
C ARG A 317 -11.52 -10.16 -16.03
N TYR A 318 -12.46 -9.63 -15.27
CA TYR A 318 -12.39 -9.62 -13.82
C TYR A 318 -13.70 -10.13 -13.20
N LEU A 319 -13.57 -10.84 -12.08
CA LEU A 319 -14.67 -11.19 -11.19
C LEU A 319 -14.54 -10.34 -9.93
N GLU A 320 -15.58 -9.59 -9.59
CA GLU A 320 -15.65 -8.81 -8.35
C GLU A 320 -16.47 -9.57 -7.32
N LEU A 321 -15.85 -9.86 -6.17
CA LEU A 321 -16.51 -10.49 -5.03
C LEU A 321 -17.43 -9.49 -4.31
N GLU A 322 -18.38 -10.02 -3.55
CA GLU A 322 -19.19 -9.22 -2.65
C GLU A 322 -18.34 -8.71 -1.48
N LYS A 323 -18.66 -7.51 -1.01
CA LYS A 323 -18.14 -7.01 0.26
C LYS A 323 -18.88 -7.75 1.38
N GLU A 324 -18.19 -8.13 2.44
CA GLU A 324 -18.88 -8.60 3.65
C GLU A 324 -19.84 -7.50 4.14
N ALA A 325 -21.05 -7.88 4.52
CA ALA A 325 -21.98 -6.96 5.16
C ALA A 325 -21.31 -6.46 6.45
N LEU A 326 -21.05 -5.16 6.55
CA LEU A 326 -20.60 -4.52 7.78
C LEU A 326 -21.66 -4.77 8.86
N GLY A 327 -21.40 -5.74 9.74
CA GLY A 327 -22.18 -5.99 10.96
C GLY A 327 -21.87 -4.98 12.05
#